data_AF-A0AAP3BCT7-F1
#
_entry.id   AF-A0AAP3BCT7-F1
#
_cell.length_a   1.000
_cell.length_b   1.000
_cell.length_c   1.000
_cell.angle_alpha   90.00
_cell.angle_beta   90.00
_cell.angle_gamma   90.00
#
_symmetry.space_group_name_H-M   'P 1'
#
loop_
_entity.id
_entity.type
_entity.pdbx_description
1 polymer ?
#
loop_
_entity_poly.entity_id
_entity_poly.type
_entity_poly.pdbx_seq_one_letter_code
_entity_poly.pdbx_strand_id
1 'polypeptide(L)'
;MDAYKDSLKEDPFQGVDLGGGLRKIRMAIDSKRKGKAGGARVITYTTLVDENTGEVWLIEIYDKSEFSTIKTDVIKKMLKELGL
;
A
#
# COMPACT_ATOMS: atom_id res chain seq x y z
N MET A 1 -9.43 -0.58 11.40
CA MET A 1 -7.99 -0.34 11.16
C MET A 1 -7.19 -1.57 11.56
N ASP A 2 -7.50 -2.19 12.70
CA ASP A 2 -6.74 -3.33 13.24
C ASP A 2 -6.80 -4.57 12.35
N ALA A 3 -7.99 -4.93 11.83
CA ALA A 3 -8.13 -6.03 10.89
C ALA A 3 -7.24 -5.91 9.63
N TYR A 4 -6.97 -4.68 9.16
CA TYR A 4 -6.08 -4.46 8.01
C TYR A 4 -4.60 -4.59 8.41
N LYS A 5 -4.24 -4.09 9.60
CA LYS A 5 -2.88 -4.28 10.13
C LYS A 5 -2.59 -5.75 10.36
N ASP A 6 -3.56 -6.51 10.87
CA ASP A 6 -3.38 -7.94 11.12
C ASP A 6 -3.30 -8.73 9.81
N SER A 7 -4.08 -8.38 8.77
CA SER A 7 -3.88 -9.01 7.46
C SER A 7 -2.50 -8.72 6.87
N LEU A 8 -1.93 -7.53 7.09
CA LEU A 8 -0.56 -7.21 6.65
C LEU A 8 0.52 -7.97 7.44
N LYS A 9 0.26 -8.34 8.69
CA LYS A 9 1.17 -9.20 9.47
C LYS A 9 1.12 -10.65 8.99
N GLU A 10 -0.05 -11.14 8.63
CA GLU A 10 -0.24 -12.50 8.11
C GLU A 10 0.29 -12.64 6.67
N ASP A 11 0.01 -11.66 5.81
CA ASP A 11 0.50 -11.58 4.44
C ASP A 11 1.03 -10.18 4.11
N PRO A 12 2.34 -9.92 4.29
CA PRO A 12 2.96 -8.65 3.97
C PRO A 12 3.15 -8.40 2.46
N PHE A 13 2.86 -9.39 1.60
CA PHE A 13 3.01 -9.31 0.14
C PHE A 13 1.69 -9.20 -0.61
N GLN A 14 0.58 -9.04 0.11
CA GLN A 14 -0.75 -8.90 -0.46
C GLN A 14 -0.87 -7.74 -1.47
N GLY A 15 -1.81 -7.89 -2.40
CA GLY A 15 -2.06 -6.91 -3.45
C GLY A 15 -1.19 -7.09 -4.69
N VAL A 16 -1.12 -6.04 -5.51
CA VAL A 16 -0.40 -6.08 -6.80
C VAL A 16 1.03 -5.60 -6.60
N ASP A 17 2.00 -6.42 -7.03
CA ASP A 17 3.41 -6.05 -7.07
C ASP A 17 3.65 -4.89 -8.06
N LEU A 18 4.31 -3.83 -7.59
CA LEU A 18 4.74 -2.71 -8.42
C LEU A 18 6.27 -2.70 -8.63
N GLY A 19 6.97 -3.69 -8.10
CA GLY A 19 8.42 -3.88 -8.18
C GLY A 19 9.19 -3.11 -7.11
N GLY A 20 10.35 -3.64 -6.73
CA GLY A 20 11.26 -3.02 -5.75
C GLY A 20 10.60 -2.86 -4.37
N GLY A 21 9.95 -3.92 -3.87
CA GLY A 21 9.29 -3.93 -2.56
C GLY A 21 7.94 -3.22 -2.50
N LEU A 22 7.54 -2.48 -3.55
CA LEU A 22 6.27 -1.75 -3.57
C LEU A 22 5.08 -2.65 -3.90
N ARG A 23 3.99 -2.48 -3.13
CA ARG A 23 2.72 -3.20 -3.31
C ARG A 23 1.56 -2.21 -3.41
N LYS A 24 0.55 -2.56 -4.20
CA LYS A 24 -0.71 -1.81 -4.34
C LYS A 24 -1.88 -2.66 -3.90
N ILE A 25 -2.48 -2.28 -2.79
CA ILE A 25 -3.61 -2.99 -2.18
C ILE A 25 -4.90 -2.23 -2.48
N ARG A 26 -5.93 -2.97 -2.93
CA ARG A 26 -7.27 -2.41 -3.18
C ARG A 26 -8.10 -2.60 -1.92
N MET A 27 -8.46 -1.51 -1.26
CA MET A 27 -9.26 -1.55 -0.05
C MET A 27 -10.69 -1.12 -0.36
N ALA A 28 -11.65 -2.00 -0.09
CA ALA A 28 -13.05 -1.61 -0.06
C ALA A 28 -13.30 -0.70 1.15
N ILE A 29 -14.00 0.42 0.94
CA ILE A 29 -14.40 1.32 2.03
C ILE A 29 -15.92 1.22 2.12
N ASP A 30 -16.38 0.30 2.97
CA ASP A 30 -17.81 -0.01 3.12
C ASP A 30 -18.60 1.15 3.76
N SER A 31 -17.93 2.07 4.46
CA SER A 31 -18.55 3.23 5.11
C SER A 31 -18.95 4.36 4.15
N LYS A 32 -18.59 4.29 2.86
CA LYS A 32 -19.00 5.31 1.88
C LYS A 32 -20.46 5.09 1.45
N ARG A 33 -21.27 6.16 1.55
CA ARG A 33 -22.71 6.15 1.22
C ARG A 33 -22.96 5.59 -0.19
N LYS A 34 -24.08 4.87 -0.32
CA LYS A 34 -24.63 4.31 -1.57
C LYS A 34 -24.50 5.33 -2.72
N GLY A 35 -23.79 4.94 -3.79
CA GLY A 35 -23.52 5.79 -4.97
C GLY A 35 -22.11 6.40 -5.04
N LYS A 36 -21.36 6.46 -3.93
CA LYS A 36 -19.94 6.87 -3.89
C LYS A 36 -19.02 5.67 -3.69
N ALA A 37 -19.16 4.65 -4.54
CA ALA A 37 -18.31 3.47 -4.51
C ALA A 37 -16.89 3.83 -4.98
N GLY A 38 -16.09 4.41 -4.09
CA GLY A 38 -14.67 4.69 -4.27
C GLY A 38 -13.87 3.88 -3.27
N GLY A 39 -13.39 2.70 -3.68
CA GLY A 39 -12.39 1.97 -2.91
C GLY A 39 -11.10 2.78 -2.81
N ALA A 40 -10.41 2.68 -1.67
CA ALA A 40 -9.07 3.23 -1.53
C ALA A 40 -8.05 2.32 -2.21
N ARG A 41 -6.95 2.95 -2.62
CA ARG A 41 -5.71 2.26 -2.93
C ARG A 41 -4.71 2.60 -1.85
N VAL A 42 -4.08 1.56 -1.32
CA VAL A 42 -3.01 1.67 -0.34
C VAL A 42 -1.72 1.25 -1.04
N ILE A 43 -0.70 2.10 -0.97
CA ILE A 43 0.66 1.74 -1.39
C ILE A 43 1.48 1.42 -0.15
N THR A 44 2.06 0.23 -0.15
CA THR A 44 3.01 -0.19 0.89
C THR A 44 4.38 -0.48 0.27
N TYR A 45 5.41 -0.40 1.10
CA TYR A 45 6.77 -0.84 0.80
C TYR A 45 7.16 -1.91 1.82
N THR A 46 7.49 -3.10 1.33
CA THR A 46 7.87 -4.23 2.17
C THR A 46 9.38 -4.45 2.07
N THR A 47 10.07 -4.41 3.21
CA THR A 47 11.50 -4.73 3.33
C THR A 47 11.66 -6.06 4.06
N LEU A 48 12.71 -6.80 3.70
CA LEU A 48 13.16 -7.99 4.43
C LEU A 48 14.45 -7.62 5.14
N VAL A 49 14.46 -7.75 6.46
CA VAL A 49 15.64 -7.56 7.29
C VAL A 49 16.43 -8.87 7.37
N ASP A 50 15.72 -10.01 7.48
CA ASP A 50 16.27 -11.36 7.33
C ASP A 50 15.21 -12.33 6.75
N GLU A 51 15.47 -13.65 6.76
CA GLU A 51 14.57 -14.67 6.22
C GLU A 51 13.21 -14.73 6.92
N ASN A 52 13.13 -14.29 8.19
CA ASN A 52 11.95 -14.37 9.04
C ASN A 52 11.48 -13.00 9.55
N THR A 53 12.27 -11.94 9.36
CA THR A 53 11.93 -10.59 9.80
C THR A 53 11.91 -9.59 8.66
N GLY A 54 10.94 -8.69 8.72
CA GLY A 54 10.74 -7.65 7.72
C GLY A 54 9.81 -6.58 8.23
N GLU A 55 9.70 -5.50 7.46
CA GLU A 55 8.86 -4.36 7.80
C GLU A 55 7.93 -4.03 6.64
N VAL A 56 6.73 -3.55 6.98
CA VAL A 56 5.77 -3.03 6.00
C VAL A 56 5.53 -1.57 6.31
N TRP A 57 5.94 -0.72 5.39
CA TRP A 57 5.79 0.72 5.46
C TRP A 57 4.56 1.15 4.68
N LEU A 58 3.68 1.93 5.31
CA LEU A 58 2.61 2.61 4.59
C LEU A 58 3.20 3.85 3.91
N ILE A 59 3.15 3.89 2.59
CA ILE A 59 3.68 5.02 1.81
C ILE A 59 2.57 6.03 1.51
N GLU A 60 1.42 5.56 1.02
CA GLU A 60 0.34 6.45 0.60
C GLU A 60 -1.01 5.74 0.62
N ILE A 61 -2.08 6.49 0.91
CA ILE A 61 -3.47 6.07 0.75
C ILE A 61 -4.19 7.13 -0.08
N TYR A 62 -4.87 6.71 -1.15
CA TYR A 62 -5.63 7.62 -2.00
C TYR A 62 -6.94 7.00 -2.46
N ASP A 63 -7.95 7.84 -2.72
CA ASP A 63 -9.18 7.41 -3.34
C ASP A 63 -8.99 7.19 -4.84
N LYS A 64 -9.62 6.15 -5.39
CA LYS A 64 -9.67 5.93 -6.84
C LYS A 64 -10.25 7.12 -7.60
N SER A 65 -11.14 7.91 -7.01
CA SER A 65 -11.73 9.08 -7.66
C SER A 65 -10.76 10.25 -7.81
N GLU A 66 -9.72 10.33 -6.98
CA GLU A 66 -8.79 11.47 -6.95
C GLU A 66 -7.59 11.22 -7.86
N PHE A 67 -7.10 9.97 -7.93
CA PHE A 67 -5.95 9.62 -8.76
C PHE A 67 -6.15 8.28 -9.50
N SER A 68 -5.95 8.30 -10.82
CA SER A 68 -6.12 7.12 -11.67
C SER A 68 -4.90 6.20 -11.65
N THR A 69 -3.68 6.76 -11.51
CA THR A 69 -2.41 6.03 -11.55
C THR A 69 -1.32 6.77 -10.76
N ILE A 70 -0.68 6.06 -9.83
CA ILE A 70 0.53 6.52 -9.16
C ILE A 70 1.75 6.24 -10.02
N LYS A 71 2.67 7.21 -10.13
CA LYS A 71 3.97 7.03 -10.78
C LYS A 71 4.94 6.38 -9.80
N THR A 72 5.23 5.10 -10.01
CA THR A 72 6.17 4.33 -9.20
C THR A 72 7.55 4.98 -9.08
N ASP A 73 8.00 5.72 -10.10
CA ASP A 73 9.30 6.39 -10.09
C ASP A 73 9.38 7.54 -9.08
N VAL A 74 8.25 8.22 -8.83
CA VAL A 74 8.18 9.27 -7.81
C VAL A 74 8.29 8.64 -6.43
N ILE A 75 7.57 7.54 -6.19
CA ILE A 75 7.63 6.81 -4.92
C ILE A 75 9.04 6.27 -4.66
N LYS A 76 9.69 5.68 -5.67
CA LYS A 76 11.07 5.20 -5.53
C LYS A 76 12.04 6.32 -5.17
N LYS A 77 11.84 7.53 -5.70
CA LYS A 77 12.65 8.70 -5.29
C LYS A 77 12.40 9.08 -3.84
N MET A 78 11.13 9.13 -3.41
CA MET A 78 10.78 9.44 -2.02
C MET A 78 11.37 8.42 -1.05
N LEU A 79 11.29 7.12 -1.36
CA LEU A 79 11.92 6.07 -0.55
C LEU A 79 13.42 6.29 -0.41
N LYS A 80 14.11 6.57 -1.52
CA LYS A 80 15.55 6.84 -1.52
C LYS A 80 15.93 8.07 -0.68
N GLU A 81 15.12 9.13 -0.72
CA GLU A 81 15.32 10.33 0.10
C GLU A 81 15.10 10.06 1.59
N LEU A 82 14.22 9.12 1.93
CA LEU A 82 13.97 8.66 3.30
C LEU A 82 15.01 7.65 3.80
N GLY A 83 15.98 7.25 2.97
CA GLY A 83 17.00 6.26 3.32
C GLY A 83 16.49 4.82 3.31
N LEU A 84 15.39 4.55 2.61
CA LEU A 84 14.75 3.24 2.44
C LEU A 84 15.08 2.58 1.09
#